data_AF-A0A847KYS5-F1
#
_entry.id   AF-A0A847KYS5-F1
#
_cell.length_a   1.000
_cell.length_b   1.000
_cell.length_c   1.000
_cell.angle_alpha   90.00
_cell.angle_beta   90.00
_cell.angle_gamma   90.00
#
_symmetry.space_group_name_H-M   'P 1'
#
loop_
_entity.id
_entity.type
_entity.pdbx_description
1 polymer ?
#
loop_
_entity_poly.entity_id
_entity_poly.type
_entity_poly.pdbx_seq_one_letter_code
_entity_poly.pdbx_strand_id
1 'polypeptide(L)'
;SVQNKAFFNDVNDHLQFVLQNIELCRETLASLVDLYISNNDLKMNDVMKRLTVVSTIFIPLTFLVGVWGMNFSTMPELGWEYGYLIAWLVLIIIGVLIFLYFKKKKWY
;
A
#
# COMPACT_ATOMS: atom_id res chain seq x y z
N SER A 1 -59.21 -6.79 32.93
CA SER A 1 -58.20 -7.71 32.36
C SER A 1 -57.53 -7.19 31.07
N VAL A 2 -58.07 -6.17 30.39
CA VAL A 2 -57.54 -5.67 29.09
C VAL A 2 -56.30 -4.76 29.24
N GLN A 3 -56.19 -4.02 30.34
CA GLN A 3 -55.12 -3.02 30.57
C GLN A 3 -53.72 -3.63 30.76
N ASN A 4 -53.62 -4.84 31.34
CA ASN A 4 -52.34 -5.55 31.50
C ASN A 4 -51.74 -6.01 30.16
N LYS A 5 -52.57 -6.35 29.16
CA LYS A 5 -52.07 -6.77 27.85
C LYS A 5 -51.44 -5.61 27.08
N ALA A 6 -52.03 -4.41 27.16
CA ALA A 6 -51.51 -3.22 26.49
C ALA A 6 -50.14 -2.81 27.07
N PHE A 7 -49.98 -2.85 28.40
CA PHE A 7 -48.71 -2.55 29.06
C PHE A 7 -47.62 -3.56 28.71
N PHE A 8 -47.97 -4.85 28.61
CA PHE A 8 -47.03 -5.90 28.18
C PHE A 8 -46.60 -5.74 26.72
N ASN A 9 -47.51 -5.31 25.85
CA ASN A 9 -47.22 -5.11 24.43
C ASN A 9 -46.33 -3.89 24.19
N ASP A 10 -46.57 -2.79 24.91
CA ASP A 10 -45.76 -1.57 24.81
C ASP A 10 -44.31 -1.78 25.26
N VAL A 11 -44.11 -2.56 26.33
CA VAL A 11 -42.77 -2.98 26.79
C VAL A 11 -42.09 -3.90 25.77
N ASN A 12 -42.84 -4.78 25.13
CA ASN A 12 -42.31 -5.66 24.08
C ASN A 12 -41.91 -4.85 22.83
N ASP A 13 -42.70 -3.84 22.45
CA ASP A 13 -42.40 -2.93 21.35
C ASP A 13 -41.15 -2.07 21.64
N HIS A 14 -41.00 -1.58 22.87
CA HIS A 14 -39.77 -0.89 23.30
C HIS A 14 -38.55 -1.81 23.31
N LEU A 15 -38.69 -3.06 23.74
CA LEU A 15 -37.61 -4.04 23.67
C LEU A 15 -37.20 -4.35 22.23
N GLN A 16 -38.17 -4.52 21.33
CA GLN A 16 -37.94 -4.73 19.90
C GLN A 16 -37.21 -3.54 19.28
N PHE A 17 -37.63 -2.31 19.62
CA PHE A 17 -36.98 -1.10 19.17
C PHE A 17 -35.54 -0.98 19.67
N VAL A 18 -35.29 -1.25 20.94
CA VAL A 18 -33.93 -1.23 21.50
C VAL A 18 -33.05 -2.30 20.84
N LEU A 19 -33.58 -3.50 20.61
CA LEU A 19 -32.87 -4.57 19.91
C LEU A 19 -32.50 -4.15 18.49
N GLN A 20 -33.43 -3.57 17.72
CA GLN A 20 -33.14 -3.05 16.38
C GLN A 20 -32.05 -1.96 16.39
N ASN A 21 -32.09 -1.04 17.36
CA ASN A 21 -31.05 -0.02 17.48
C ASN A 21 -29.68 -0.61 17.82
N ILE A 22 -29.63 -1.66 18.64
CA ILE A 22 -28.39 -2.39 18.94
C ILE A 22 -27.86 -3.08 17.69
N GLU A 23 -28.73 -3.70 16.90
CA GLU A 23 -28.39 -4.34 15.63
C GLU A 23 -27.78 -3.31 14.65
N LEU A 24 -28.44 -2.15 14.49
CA LEU A 24 -27.97 -1.04 13.64
C LEU A 24 -26.63 -0.48 14.13
N CYS A 25 -26.47 -0.30 15.45
CA CYS A 25 -25.19 0.08 16.04
C CYS A 25 -24.10 -0.96 15.71
N ARG A 26 -24.40 -2.26 15.79
CA ARG A 26 -23.43 -3.31 15.45
C ARG A 26 -23.03 -3.28 13.97
N GLU A 27 -23.99 -3.13 13.06
CA GLU A 27 -23.70 -3.06 11.61
C GLU A 27 -22.84 -1.84 11.27
N THR A 28 -23.19 -0.67 11.81
CA THR A 28 -22.41 0.55 11.58
C THR A 28 -21.00 0.45 12.14
N LEU A 29 -20.83 -0.15 13.33
CA LEU A 29 -19.51 -0.38 13.92
C LEU A 29 -18.67 -1.36 13.10
N ALA A 30 -19.28 -2.43 12.59
CA ALA A 30 -18.61 -3.37 11.70
C ALA A 30 -18.15 -2.68 10.41
N SER A 31 -19.02 -1.88 9.78
CA SER A 31 -18.67 -1.09 8.60
C SER A 31 -17.52 -0.11 8.88
N LEU A 32 -17.50 0.53 10.05
CA LEU A 32 -16.42 1.43 10.46
C LEU A 32 -15.09 0.70 10.63
N VAL A 33 -15.12 -0.49 11.22
CA VAL A 33 -13.94 -1.36 11.38
C VAL A 33 -13.43 -1.79 10.01
N ASP A 34 -14.31 -2.21 9.10
CA ASP A 34 -13.94 -2.57 7.73
C ASP A 34 -13.31 -1.39 6.99
N LEU A 35 -13.86 -0.17 7.15
CA LEU A 35 -13.27 1.05 6.61
C LEU A 35 -11.91 1.37 7.24
N TYR A 36 -11.76 1.17 8.55
CA TYR A 36 -10.50 1.39 9.25
C TYR A 36 -9.41 0.43 8.76
N ILE A 37 -9.74 -0.86 8.63
CA ILE A 37 -8.86 -1.89 8.08
C ILE A 37 -8.50 -1.54 6.64
N SER A 38 -9.49 -1.21 5.80
CA SER A 38 -9.27 -0.79 4.42
C SER A 38 -8.35 0.43 4.31
N ASN A 39 -8.54 1.44 5.17
CA ASN A 39 -7.68 2.61 5.20
C ASN A 39 -6.24 2.28 5.63
N ASN A 40 -6.10 1.34 6.57
CA ASN A 40 -4.79 0.83 6.99
C ASN A 40 -4.11 0.06 5.84
N ASP A 41 -4.83 -0.78 5.12
CA ASP A 41 -4.32 -1.49 3.94
C ASP A 41 -3.92 -0.53 2.82
N LEU A 42 -4.64 0.59 2.64
CA LEU A 42 -4.24 1.65 1.71
C LEU A 42 -2.91 2.29 2.13
N LYS A 43 -2.74 2.60 3.42
CA LYS A 43 -1.48 3.13 3.97
C LYS A 43 -0.33 2.12 3.85
N MET A 44 -0.57 0.86 4.19
CA MET A 44 0.37 -0.24 4.04
C MET A 44 0.80 -0.38 2.58
N ASN A 45 -0.16 -0.37 1.65
CA ASN A 45 0.12 -0.40 0.23
C ASN A 45 0.98 0.78 -0.20
N ASP A 46 0.73 1.99 0.30
CA ASP A 46 1.55 3.16 -0.03
C ASP A 46 2.96 3.10 0.55
N VAL A 47 3.14 2.55 1.76
CA VAL A 47 4.46 2.32 2.35
C VAL A 47 5.23 1.26 1.56
N MET A 48 4.62 0.11 1.28
CA MET A 48 5.21 -0.97 0.46
C MET A 48 5.60 -0.49 -0.93
N LYS A 49 4.75 0.36 -1.52
CA LYS A 49 5.01 1.04 -2.79
C LYS A 49 6.24 1.94 -2.74
N ARG A 50 6.39 2.77 -1.69
CA ARG A 50 7.59 3.60 -1.51
C ARG A 50 8.85 2.75 -1.31
N LEU A 51 8.78 1.72 -0.47
CA LEU A 51 9.89 0.80 -0.24
C LEU A 51 10.31 0.07 -1.51
N THR A 52 9.35 -0.38 -2.32
CA THR A 52 9.61 -1.07 -3.59
C THR A 52 10.30 -0.13 -4.59
N VAL A 53 9.83 1.11 -4.73
CA VAL A 53 10.47 2.11 -5.59
C VAL A 53 11.92 2.33 -5.16
N VAL A 54 12.17 2.48 -3.86
CA VAL A 54 13.52 2.62 -3.32
C VAL A 54 14.35 1.37 -3.66
N SER A 55 13.88 0.17 -3.35
CA SER A 55 14.60 -1.08 -3.65
C SER A 55 14.90 -1.27 -5.13
N THR A 56 13.97 -0.94 -6.03
CA THR A 56 14.17 -1.01 -7.48
C THR A 56 15.28 -0.07 -7.98
N ILE A 57 15.55 1.03 -7.27
CA ILE A 57 16.68 1.93 -7.54
C ILE A 57 17.99 1.33 -6.98
N PHE A 58 17.94 0.82 -5.75
CA PHE A 58 19.11 0.30 -5.06
C PHE A 58 19.65 -1.00 -5.67
N ILE A 59 18.80 -1.89 -6.19
CA ILE A 59 19.23 -3.18 -6.78
C ILE A 59 20.22 -3.01 -7.95
N PRO A 60 19.92 -2.27 -9.03
CA PRO A 60 20.86 -2.09 -10.13
C PRO A 60 22.08 -1.26 -9.72
N LEU A 61 21.91 -0.28 -8.82
CA LEU A 61 23.02 0.50 -8.29
C LEU A 61 24.00 -0.36 -7.50
N THR A 62 23.48 -1.22 -6.61
CA THR A 62 24.28 -2.14 -5.79
C THR A 62 24.93 -3.21 -6.66
N PHE A 63 24.22 -3.71 -7.67
CA PHE A 63 24.79 -4.64 -8.65
C PHE A 63 25.96 -4.02 -9.42
N LEU A 64 25.81 -2.77 -9.89
CA LEU A 64 26.86 -2.05 -10.60
C LEU A 64 28.08 -1.79 -9.69
N VAL A 65 27.84 -1.36 -8.44
CA VAL A 65 28.90 -1.21 -7.43
C VAL A 65 29.55 -2.56 -7.10
N GLY A 66 28.81 -3.67 -7.06
CA GLY A 66 29.35 -5.01 -6.85
C GLY A 66 30.23 -5.47 -8.01
N VAL A 67 29.79 -5.27 -9.25
CA VAL A 67 30.55 -5.59 -10.47
C VAL A 67 31.81 -4.73 -10.57
N TRP A 68 31.73 -3.43 -10.27
CA TRP A 68 32.90 -2.54 -10.26
C TRP A 68 33.81 -2.77 -9.07
N GLY A 69 33.26 -3.12 -7.90
CA GLY A 69 34.02 -3.42 -6.70
C GLY A 69 34.80 -4.73 -6.77
N MET A 70 34.31 -5.73 -7.53
CA MET A 70 35.01 -7.00 -7.75
C MET A 70 36.00 -6.99 -8.93
N ASN A 71 35.87 -6.07 -9.90
CA ASN A 71 36.61 -6.15 -11.18
C ASN A 71 37.46 -4.91 -11.50
N PHE A 72 37.98 -4.23 -10.47
CA PHE A 72 38.90 -3.10 -10.67
C PHE A 72 40.38 -3.51 -10.77
N SER A 73 40.72 -4.77 -10.48
CA SER A 73 42.13 -5.21 -10.38
C SER A 73 42.65 -5.99 -11.60
N THR A 74 41.80 -6.52 -12.49
CA THR A 74 42.25 -7.30 -13.65
C THR A 74 41.35 -7.07 -14.86
N MET A 75 41.56 -5.97 -15.59
CA MET A 75 41.45 -6.04 -17.06
C MET A 75 42.24 -4.91 -17.75
N PRO A 76 43.14 -5.24 -18.69
CA PRO A 76 44.02 -4.32 -19.41
C PRO A 76 43.29 -3.64 -20.58
N GLU A 77 42.06 -3.19 -20.38
CA GLU A 77 41.23 -2.61 -21.44
C GLU A 77 40.96 -1.14 -21.12
N LEU A 78 41.93 -0.30 -21.46
CA LEU A 78 41.85 1.17 -21.49
C LEU A 78 40.83 1.70 -22.56
N GLY A 79 39.87 0.88 -23.01
CA GLY A 79 39.04 1.11 -24.20
C GLY A 79 37.55 0.77 -24.07
N TRP A 80 37.04 0.46 -22.87
CA TRP A 80 35.61 0.23 -22.67
C TRP A 80 34.92 1.46 -22.04
N GLU A 81 34.44 2.36 -22.91
CA GLU A 81 33.45 3.40 -22.60
C GLU A 81 32.15 2.87 -21.97
N TYR A 82 31.96 1.54 -21.97
CA TYR A 82 30.73 0.89 -21.54
C TYR A 82 30.45 0.99 -20.04
N GLY A 83 31.44 1.19 -19.18
CA GLY A 83 31.18 1.43 -17.75
C GLY A 83 30.36 2.72 -17.54
N TYR A 84 30.80 3.80 -18.17
CA TYR A 84 30.09 5.08 -18.14
C TYR A 84 28.71 4.95 -18.82
N LEU A 85 28.66 4.32 -19.99
CA LEU A 85 27.42 4.05 -20.72
C LEU A 85 26.41 3.22 -19.90
N ILE A 86 26.85 2.18 -19.19
CA ILE A 86 26.01 1.36 -18.31
C ILE A 86 25.51 2.19 -17.12
N ALA A 87 26.35 3.03 -16.52
CA ALA A 87 25.92 3.93 -15.44
C ALA A 87 24.83 4.90 -15.93
N TRP A 88 24.99 5.48 -17.12
CA TRP A 88 23.96 6.33 -17.76
C TRP A 88 22.69 5.56 -18.11
N LEU A 89 22.81 4.33 -18.63
CA LEU A 89 21.67 3.47 -18.96
C LEU A 89 20.86 3.13 -17.70
N VAL A 90 21.52 2.84 -16.59
CA VAL A 90 20.89 2.60 -15.28
C VAL A 90 20.20 3.88 -14.78
N LEU A 91 20.83 5.05 -14.90
CA LEU A 91 20.27 6.33 -14.48
C LEU A 91 19.01 6.69 -15.29
N ILE A 92 19.04 6.48 -16.61
CA ILE A 92 17.90 6.65 -17.50
C ILE A 92 16.80 5.62 -17.19
N ILE A 93 17.15 4.33 -17.01
CA ILE A 93 16.19 3.28 -16.67
C ILE A 93 15.49 3.59 -15.35
N ILE A 94 16.22 4.05 -14.33
CA ILE A 94 15.65 4.46 -13.04
C ILE A 94 14.71 5.65 -13.21
N GLY A 95 15.14 6.69 -13.94
CA GLY A 95 14.31 7.86 -14.23
C GLY A 95 13.01 7.48 -14.96
N VAL A 96 13.11 6.59 -15.96
CA VAL A 96 11.97 6.05 -16.70
C VAL A 96 11.09 5.16 -15.82
N LEU A 97 11.66 4.34 -14.94
CA LEU A 97 10.91 3.51 -13.99
C LEU A 97 10.12 4.36 -13.01
N ILE A 98 10.73 5.41 -12.45
CA ILE A 98 10.04 6.36 -11.57
C ILE A 98 8.96 7.11 -12.34
N PHE A 99 9.25 7.59 -13.54
CA PHE A 99 8.28 8.28 -14.40
C PHE A 99 7.11 7.36 -14.79
N LEU A 100 7.38 6.13 -15.21
CA LEU A 100 6.36 5.13 -15.52
C LEU A 100 5.59 4.71 -14.27
N TYR A 101 6.24 4.60 -13.12
CA TYR A 101 5.60 4.30 -11.86
C TYR A 101 4.65 5.43 -11.44
N PHE A 102 5.11 6.68 -11.51
CA PHE A 102 4.30 7.87 -11.24
C PHE A 102 3.11 7.97 -12.21
N LYS A 103 3.35 7.68 -13.50
CA LYS A 103 2.31 7.64 -14.54
C LYS A 103 1.32 6.48 -14.37
N LYS A 104 1.80 5.28 -14.01
CA LYS A 104 0.96 4.08 -13.82
C LYS A 104 0.15 4.16 -12.53
N LYS A 105 0.65 4.88 -11.53
CA LYS A 105 -0.06 5.16 -10.28
C LYS A 105 -1.01 6.36 -10.38
N LYS A 106 -1.31 6.88 -11.60
CA LYS A 106 -2.37 7.88 -11.92
C LYS A 106 -3.04 8.46 -10.68
N TRP A 107 -2.35 9.39 -10.03
CA TRP A 107 -3.00 10.38 -9.19
C TRP A 107 -3.16 11.64 -10.04
N TYR A 108 -3.91 11.45 -11.12
CA TYR A 108 -4.91 12.34 -11.68
C TYR A 108 -6.16 11.48 -11.91
#